data_AF-A0A6N9BQ49-F1
#
_entry.id   AF-A0A6N9BQ49-F1
#
_cell.length_a   1.000
_cell.length_b   1.000
_cell.length_c   1.000
_cell.angle_alpha   90.00
_cell.angle_beta   90.00
_cell.angle_gamma   90.00
#
_symmetry.space_group_name_H-M   'P 1'
#
loop_
_entity.id
_entity.type
_entity.pdbx_description
1 polymer ?
#
loop_
_entity_poly.entity_id
_entity_poly.type
_entity_poly.pdbx_seq_one_letter_code
_entity_poly.pdbx_strand_id
1 'polypeptide(L)' 'MRDRAGLLYLYVGSEDVGVPSLNLTLPVAEPIIENKARLEAAGWQVDVIDGYDHMNLTLDAWVPSVLDFLEGKSW' A
#
# COMPACT_ATOMS: atom_id res chain seq x y z
N MET A 1 1.11 15.72 15.66
CA MET A 1 0.96 14.40 15.00
C MET A 1 -0.51 14.04 15.02
N ARG A 2 -1.07 13.51 13.92
CA ARG A 2 -2.45 12.99 13.92
C ARG A 2 -2.47 11.69 14.73
N ASP A 3 -3.45 11.53 15.60
CA ASP A 3 -3.70 10.27 16.32
C ASP A 3 -4.08 9.18 15.32
N ARG A 4 -3.42 8.01 15.36
CA ARG A 4 -3.60 6.88 14.42
C ARG A 4 -4.17 5.62 15.11
N ALA A 5 -4.84 5.80 16.26
CA ALA A 5 -5.48 4.70 16.98
C ALA A 5 -6.44 3.93 16.07
N GLY A 6 -6.31 2.60 16.07
CA GLY A 6 -7.15 1.73 15.25
C GLY A 6 -6.95 1.80 13.73
N LEU A 7 -6.08 2.66 13.20
CA LEU A 7 -5.80 2.72 11.76
C LEU A 7 -4.97 1.53 11.28
N LEU A 8 -5.23 1.08 10.06
CA LEU A 8 -4.49 0.05 9.34
C LEU A 8 -3.64 0.70 8.23
N TYR A 9 -2.64 -0.03 7.73
CA TYR A 9 -1.78 0.43 6.66
C TYR A 9 -1.77 -0.56 5.51
N LEU A 10 -1.87 -0.06 4.29
CA LEU A 10 -1.77 -0.82 3.04
C LEU A 10 -0.86 -0.04 2.09
N TYR A 11 0.07 -0.74 1.44
CA TYR A 11 0.82 -0.19 0.32
C TYR A 11 0.69 -1.09 -0.91
N VAL A 12 0.79 -0.49 -2.10
CA VAL A 12 0.82 -1.22 -3.37
C VAL A 12 1.62 -0.42 -4.41
N GLY A 13 2.37 -1.10 -5.27
CA GLY A 13 2.94 -0.49 -6.47
C GLY A 13 1.84 -0.20 -7.50
N SER A 14 1.86 0.96 -8.14
CA SER A 14 0.78 1.39 -9.05
C SER A 14 0.57 0.47 -10.27
N GLU A 15 1.58 -0.32 -10.62
CA GLU A 15 1.62 -1.23 -11.77
C GLU A 15 1.60 -2.71 -11.36
N ASP A 16 1.31 -3.02 -10.09
CA ASP A 16 1.30 -4.40 -9.58
C ASP A 16 0.20 -5.25 -10.24
N VAL A 17 0.64 -6.20 -11.06
CA VAL A 17 -0.17 -7.22 -11.74
C VAL A 17 0.14 -8.65 -11.23
N GLY A 18 0.69 -8.76 -10.02
CA GLY A 18 1.16 -10.00 -9.44
C GLY A 18 2.56 -10.39 -9.92
N VAL A 19 2.83 -11.70 -10.00
CA VAL A 19 4.11 -12.27 -10.41
C VAL A 19 3.92 -13.11 -11.68
N PRO A 20 3.96 -12.50 -12.88
CA PRO A 20 3.76 -13.21 -14.14
C PRO A 20 4.76 -14.35 -14.36
N SER A 21 6.00 -14.20 -13.86
CA SER A 21 7.04 -15.24 -13.94
C SER A 21 6.70 -16.52 -13.16
N LEU A 22 5.77 -16.45 -12.21
CA LEU A 22 5.23 -17.58 -11.46
C LEU A 22 3.85 -18.00 -11.97
N ASN A 23 3.45 -17.55 -13.16
CA ASN A 23 2.12 -17.77 -13.74
C ASN A 23 0.98 -17.27 -12.83
N LEU A 24 1.26 -16.21 -12.05
CA LEU A 24 0.32 -15.56 -11.15
C LEU A 24 0.10 -14.13 -11.63
N THR A 25 -0.85 -13.95 -12.55
CA THR A 25 -1.23 -12.63 -13.05
C THR A 25 -2.62 -12.30 -12.54
N LEU A 26 -2.70 -11.31 -11.65
CA LEU A 26 -3.96 -10.72 -11.18
C LEU A 26 -3.76 -9.21 -11.06
N PRO A 27 -4.77 -8.39 -11.40
CA PRO A 27 -4.65 -6.94 -11.22
C PRO A 27 -4.67 -6.63 -9.72
N VAL A 28 -3.50 -6.48 -9.09
CA VAL A 28 -3.39 -6.21 -7.64
C VAL A 28 -3.62 -4.73 -7.37
N ALA A 29 -2.97 -3.86 -8.14
CA ALA A 29 -3.02 -2.41 -7.95
C ALA A 29 -4.41 -1.84 -8.26
N GLU A 30 -5.00 -2.21 -9.41
CA GLU A 30 -6.28 -1.70 -9.90
C GLU A 30 -7.41 -1.72 -8.84
N PRO A 31 -7.77 -2.87 -8.23
CA PRO A 31 -8.85 -2.90 -7.24
C PRO A 31 -8.53 -2.09 -5.97
N ILE A 32 -7.26 -1.98 -5.57
CA ILE A 32 -6.85 -1.17 -4.41
C ILE A 32 -7.01 0.31 -4.73
N ILE A 33 -6.54 0.76 -5.91
CA ILE A 33 -6.64 2.15 -6.37
C ILE A 33 -8.10 2.56 -6.50
N GLU A 34 -8.93 1.75 -7.17
CA GLU A 34 -10.36 2.01 -7.34
C GLU A 34 -11.12 2.11 -6.02
N ASN A 35 -10.70 1.34 -5.00
CA ASN A 35 -11.34 1.32 -3.68
C ASN A 35 -10.63 2.20 -2.63
N LYS A 36 -9.60 2.97 -3.00
CA LYS A 36 -8.77 3.74 -2.06
C LYS A 36 -9.58 4.59 -1.10
N ALA A 37 -10.51 5.38 -1.62
CA ALA A 37 -11.36 6.25 -0.80
C ALA A 37 -12.24 5.46 0.19
N ARG A 38 -12.72 4.28 -0.21
CA ARG A 38 -13.54 3.41 0.65
C ARG A 38 -12.70 2.73 1.74
N LEU A 39 -11.47 2.33 1.42
CA LEU A 39 -10.50 1.81 2.38
C LEU A 39 -10.13 2.89 3.40
N GLU A 40 -9.84 4.11 2.93
CA GLU A 40 -9.52 5.25 3.80
C GLU A 40 -10.68 5.61 4.74
N ALA A 41 -11.92 5.60 4.24
CA ALA A 41 -13.11 5.77 5.07
C ALA A 41 -13.30 4.64 6.10
N ALA A 42 -12.73 3.46 5.86
CA ALA A 42 -12.75 2.31 6.76
C ALA A 42 -11.56 2.29 7.74
N GLY A 43 -10.75 3.34 7.80
CA GLY A 43 -9.63 3.44 8.72
C GLY A 43 -8.31 2.88 8.18
N TRP A 44 -8.15 2.80 6.87
CA TRP A 44 -6.87 2.47 6.26
C TRP A 44 -6.09 3.75 5.86
N GLN A 45 -4.79 3.73 6.01
CA GLN A 45 -3.89 4.58 5.25
C GLN A 45 -3.41 3.76 4.04
N VAL A 46 -3.77 4.21 2.83
CA VAL A 46 -3.42 3.51 1.58
C VAL A 46 -2.35 4.31 0.84
N ASP A 47 -1.18 3.70 0.69
CA ASP A 47 -0.04 4.26 -0.03
C ASP A 47 0.08 3.60 -1.40
N VAL A 48 0.00 4.41 -2.46
CA VAL A 48 0.13 3.94 -3.85
C VAL A 48 1.45 4.47 -4.37
N ILE A 49 2.32 3.57 -4.78
CA ILE A 49 3.71 3.88 -5.09
C ILE A 49 3.89 3.85 -6.61
N ASP A 50 4.01 5.04 -7.19
CA ASP A 50 4.02 5.24 -8.64
C ASP A 50 5.21 4.57 -9.33
N GLY A 51 4.94 3.88 -10.45
CA GLY A 51 5.96 3.28 -11.33
C GLY A 51 6.53 1.95 -10.84
N TYR A 52 5.91 1.34 -9.82
CA TYR A 52 6.35 0.06 -9.27
C TYR A 52 5.34 -1.06 -9.52
N ASP A 53 5.85 -2.24 -9.85
CA ASP A 53 5.14 -3.51 -9.90
C ASP A 53 5.59 -4.43 -8.75
N HIS A 54 5.08 -5.66 -8.70
CA HIS A 54 5.43 -6.62 -7.66
C HIS A 54 6.92 -6.99 -7.63
N MET A 55 7.58 -6.89 -8.78
CA MET A 55 8.93 -7.42 -9.01
C MET A 55 10.01 -6.38 -8.78
N ASN A 56 9.68 -5.10 -8.98
CA ASN A 56 10.63 -3.99 -8.90
C ASN A 56 10.41 -3.07 -7.68
N LEU A 57 9.36 -3.30 -6.87
CA LEU A 57 9.09 -2.52 -5.66
C LEU A 57 10.22 -2.69 -4.63
N THR A 58 11.05 -1.66 -4.50
CA THR A 58 12.20 -1.66 -3.58
C THR A 58 11.81 -1.30 -2.15
N LEU A 59 12.59 -1.76 -1.16
CA LEU A 59 12.37 -1.42 0.24
C LEU A 59 12.37 0.09 0.49
N ASP A 60 13.27 0.83 -0.16
CA ASP A 60 13.40 2.28 0.00
C ASP A 60 12.16 3.05 -0.48
N ALA A 61 11.33 2.43 -1.32
CA ALA A 61 10.12 3.05 -1.86
C ALA A 61 8.94 3.03 -0.88
N TRP A 62 8.91 2.13 0.12
CA TRP A 62 7.75 1.96 1.01
C TRP A 62 8.08 1.89 2.50
N VAL A 63 9.28 1.40 2.87
CA VAL A 63 9.68 1.25 4.27
C VAL A 63 9.65 2.57 5.03
N PRO A 64 10.14 3.71 4.48
CA PRO A 64 10.06 4.99 5.19
C PRO A 64 8.61 5.39 5.55
N SER A 65 7.66 5.21 4.63
CA SER A 65 6.25 5.53 4.86
C SER A 65 5.62 4.64 5.95
N VAL A 66 5.96 3.35 5.97
CA VAL A 66 5.51 2.42 7.02
C VAL A 66 6.10 2.77 8.39
N LEU A 67 7.39 3.12 8.44
CA LEU A 67 8.03 3.51 9.69
C LEU A 67 7.42 4.81 10.24
N ASP A 68 7.21 5.83 9.39
CA ASP A 68 6.49 7.04 9.79
C ASP A 68 5.10 6.70 10.33
N PHE A 69 4.35 5.83 9.65
CA PHE A 69 3.04 5.37 10.09
C PHE A 69 3.09 4.78 11.51
N LEU A 70 4.03 3.88 11.76
CA LEU A 70 4.20 3.17 13.03
C LEU A 70 4.65 4.09 14.18
N GLU A 71 5.52 5.07 13.91
CA GLU A 71 5.95 6.04 14.93
C GLU A 71 4.80 6.87 15.49
N GLY A 72 3.81 7.20 14.64
CA GLY A 72 2.59 7.87 15.07
C GLY A 72 1.44 6.94 15.50
N LYS A 73 1.66 5.62 15.53
CA LYS A 73 0.61 4.65 15.85
C LYS A 73 0.41 4.53 17.36
N SER A 74 -0.80 4.84 17.80
CA SER A 74 -1.36 4.52 19.12
C SER A 74 -2.16 3.21 19.04
N TRP A 75 -2.22 2.48 20.15
CA TRP A 75 -2.89 1.17 20.27
C TRP A 75 -4.26 1.29 20.92
#